data_AF-A0A8H5DSV5-F1
#
_entry.id   AF-A0A8H5DSV5-F1
#
_cell.length_a   1.000
_cell.length_b   1.000
_cell.length_c   1.000
_cell.angle_alpha   90.00
_cell.angle_beta   90.00
_cell.angle_gamma   90.00
#
_symmetry.space_group_name_H-M   'P 1'
#
loop_
_entity.id
_entity.type
_entity.pdbx_description
1 polymer ?
#
loop_
_entity_poly.entity_id
_entity_poly.type
_entity_poly.pdbx_seq_one_letter_code
_entity_poly.pdbx_strand_id
1 'polypeptide(L)'
;MSDQRLCSVRMAAAAHMQGNKSDEEFIEGGGSSSSLEPPPGEVRMGKFGTSKGARIYTTGLDTCVRVAVTGQYPNGFNGDDRFLAHIAESKHKAALQGLIDAIERAKGNGMQVARVVVVILATGDGSSADSEQDDFNEDVINRVRNAAGMQPNVIAHTEDYKMSVEANKRINYAAE
;
A
#
# COMPACT_ATOMS: atom_id res chain seq x y z
N MET A 1 47.06 -47.19 8.09
CA MET A 1 47.80 -46.30 7.18
C MET A 1 46.73 -45.65 6.31
N SER A 2 46.33 -44.39 6.45
CA SER A 2 46.93 -43.17 7.04
C SER A 2 45.78 -42.32 7.62
N ASP A 3 45.93 -41.74 8.81
CA ASP A 3 46.14 -40.29 9.10
C ASP A 3 45.04 -39.34 8.56
N GLN A 4 44.50 -38.31 9.21
CA GLN A 4 44.57 -37.60 10.51
C GLN A 4 43.36 -36.61 10.50
N ARG A 5 42.57 -36.42 11.58
CA ARG A 5 42.55 -35.24 12.49
C ARG A 5 42.64 -33.85 11.81
N LEU A 6 42.01 -32.74 12.20
CA LEU A 6 40.95 -32.26 13.11
C LEU A 6 40.94 -30.71 12.94
N CYS A 7 39.89 -30.01 13.41
CA CYS A 7 39.81 -28.55 13.71
C CYS A 7 39.63 -27.58 12.50
N SER A 8 38.93 -26.43 12.52
CA SER A 8 38.38 -25.54 13.58
C SER A 8 37.27 -24.63 12.97
N VAL A 9 36.12 -24.39 13.60
CA VAL A 9 35.72 -23.19 14.41
C VAL A 9 35.50 -21.85 13.66
N ARG A 10 34.20 -21.45 13.63
CA ARG A 10 33.55 -20.11 13.63
C ARG A 10 33.81 -19.09 12.50
N MET A 11 32.71 -18.64 11.89
CA MET A 11 32.28 -17.23 11.96
C MET A 11 30.75 -17.12 11.88
N ALA A 12 30.19 -16.31 12.78
CA ALA A 12 28.85 -15.75 12.66
C ALA A 12 28.93 -14.50 11.78
N ALA A 13 27.91 -14.24 10.97
CA ALA A 13 27.62 -12.88 10.49
C ALA A 13 26.10 -12.72 10.39
N ALA A 14 25.62 -11.74 11.13
CA ALA A 14 24.22 -11.39 11.29
C ALA A 14 23.60 -10.91 9.98
N ALA A 15 22.31 -11.22 9.82
CA ALA A 15 21.43 -10.53 8.90
C ALA A 15 21.37 -9.04 9.28
N HIS A 16 21.64 -8.17 8.31
CA HIS A 16 21.14 -6.80 8.31
C HIS A 16 20.34 -6.58 7.04
N MET A 17 19.03 -6.44 7.22
CA MET A 17 18.12 -5.86 6.25
C MET A 17 18.35 -4.34 6.22
N GLN A 18 18.48 -3.75 5.03
CA GLN A 18 17.81 -2.51 4.64
C GLN A 18 18.28 -2.08 3.25
N GLY A 19 17.32 -1.87 2.36
CA GLY A 19 17.55 -1.33 1.03
C GLY A 19 16.21 -1.15 0.34
N ASN A 20 15.52 -0.05 0.69
CA ASN A 20 14.43 0.49 -0.12
C ASN A 20 14.96 0.63 -1.55
N LYS A 21 14.37 -0.10 -2.49
CA LYS A 21 14.58 0.14 -3.92
C LYS A 21 13.47 1.06 -4.40
N SER A 22 13.77 2.35 -4.40
CA SER A 22 13.12 3.32 -5.28
C SER A 22 14.02 3.42 -6.51
N ASP A 23 13.59 2.91 -7.65
CA ASP A 23 14.26 3.19 -8.92
C ASP A 23 13.89 4.63 -9.32
N GLU A 24 14.80 5.57 -9.08
CA GLU A 24 14.70 6.96 -9.55
C GLU A 24 15.64 7.14 -10.75
N GLU A 25 15.07 7.35 -11.94
CA GLU A 25 15.79 7.94 -13.06
C GLU A 25 16.11 9.40 -12.73
N PHE A 26 17.40 9.71 -12.75
CA PHE A 26 18.00 11.01 -12.47
C PHE A 26 17.86 11.93 -13.70
N ILE A 27 17.15 13.05 -13.56
CA ILE A 27 17.16 14.16 -14.52
C ILE A 27 17.60 15.41 -13.76
N GLU A 28 18.75 15.96 -14.14
CA GLU A 28 19.27 17.23 -13.61
C GLU A 28 18.40 18.42 -14.07
N GLY A 29 17.96 19.25 -13.13
CA GLY A 29 17.29 20.51 -13.45
C GLY A 29 16.85 21.23 -12.19
N GLY A 30 17.48 22.37 -11.89
CA GLY A 30 17.38 23.08 -10.61
C GLY A 30 15.99 23.59 -10.23
N GLY A 31 15.75 23.63 -8.93
CA GLY A 31 14.60 24.24 -8.30
C GLY A 31 14.53 23.86 -6.83
N SER A 32 14.97 24.75 -5.95
CA SER A 32 14.88 24.59 -4.50
C SER A 32 13.40 24.51 -4.08
N SER A 33 12.95 23.31 -3.75
CA SER A 33 11.89 23.11 -2.76
C SER A 33 12.39 21.98 -1.86
N SER A 34 12.42 22.23 -0.56
CA SER A 34 12.85 21.26 0.44
C SER A 34 12.02 19.99 0.31
N SER A 35 12.56 19.00 -0.39
CA SER A 35 12.01 17.65 -0.43
C SER A 35 12.27 17.02 0.94
N LEU A 36 11.44 17.40 1.92
CA LEU A 36 11.37 16.70 3.18
C LEU A 36 10.99 15.26 2.84
N GLU A 37 11.87 14.33 3.19
CA GLU A 37 11.55 12.92 3.11
C GLU A 37 10.21 12.69 3.80
N PRO A 38 9.28 11.95 3.17
CA PRO A 38 7.99 11.66 3.79
C PRO A 38 8.22 11.03 5.17
N PRO A 39 7.42 11.39 6.20
CA PRO A 39 7.58 10.75 7.50
C PRO A 39 7.37 9.24 7.33
N PRO A 40 8.07 8.41 8.12
CA PRO A 40 8.05 6.96 7.94
C PRO A 40 6.62 6.39 7.81
N GLY A 41 6.38 5.65 6.73
CA GLY A 41 5.10 5.01 6.44
C GLY A 41 4.05 5.88 5.74
N GLU A 42 4.36 7.13 5.40
CA GLU A 42 3.48 7.95 4.55
C GLU A 42 3.42 7.40 3.12
N VAL A 43 2.21 7.24 2.60
CA VAL A 43 1.91 6.88 1.21
C VAL A 43 1.32 8.12 0.53
N ARG A 44 2.16 8.80 -0.26
CA ARG A 44 1.75 10.00 -1.00
C ARG A 44 0.79 9.67 -2.14
N MET A 45 0.08 10.69 -2.61
CA MET A 45 -0.78 10.61 -3.79
C MET A 45 -0.02 10.04 -4.99
N GLY A 46 -0.66 9.14 -5.72
CA GLY A 46 -0.09 8.44 -6.86
C GLY A 46 0.91 7.34 -6.51
N LYS A 47 0.99 6.95 -5.23
CA LYS A 47 1.83 5.86 -4.74
C LYS A 47 1.01 4.80 -4.02
N PHE A 48 1.62 3.63 -3.87
CA PHE A 48 1.18 2.61 -2.93
C PHE A 48 2.35 2.29 -1.99
N GLY A 49 2.01 1.76 -0.82
CA GLY A 49 2.98 1.30 0.16
C GLY A 49 2.53 -0.02 0.76
N THR A 50 3.50 -0.82 1.17
CA THR A 50 3.29 -2.05 1.91
C THR A 50 4.06 -1.99 3.23
N SER A 51 3.63 -2.77 4.20
CA SER A 51 4.36 -2.87 5.46
C SER A 51 4.15 -4.19 6.15
N LYS A 52 5.20 -4.58 6.87
CA LYS A 52 5.27 -5.69 7.78
C LYS A 52 5.51 -5.17 9.20
N GLY A 53 4.48 -5.25 10.03
CA GLY A 53 4.45 -4.81 11.42
C GLY A 53 4.28 -3.30 11.64
N ALA A 54 4.72 -2.43 10.71
CA ALA A 54 4.70 -0.99 10.94
C ALA A 54 3.42 -0.32 10.42
N ARG A 55 3.09 0.84 11.00
CA ARG A 55 2.00 1.69 10.55
C ARG A 55 2.32 2.27 9.17
N ILE A 56 1.32 2.31 8.30
CA ILE A 56 1.33 3.07 7.03
C ILE A 56 0.11 3.98 6.97
N TYR A 57 0.23 5.14 6.36
CA TYR A 57 -0.84 6.14 6.36
C TYR A 57 -0.80 7.05 5.14
N THR A 58 -1.91 7.69 4.85
CA THR A 58 -2.07 8.69 3.79
C THR A 58 -3.02 9.77 4.27
N THR A 59 -2.78 10.99 3.82
CA THR A 59 -3.55 12.22 4.07
C THR A 59 -3.86 12.88 2.73
N GLY A 60 -4.72 13.90 2.74
CA GLY A 60 -4.86 14.82 1.61
C GLY A 60 -6.24 14.87 0.97
N LEU A 61 -6.25 15.18 -0.34
CA LEU A 61 -7.36 15.83 -1.03
C LEU A 61 -8.64 14.98 -1.22
N ASP A 62 -9.74 15.70 -1.40
CA ASP A 62 -11.10 15.28 -1.77
C ASP A 62 -11.19 14.38 -3.03
N THR A 63 -10.42 14.66 -4.07
CA THR A 63 -10.56 14.01 -5.39
C THR A 63 -9.93 12.63 -5.52
N CYS A 64 -9.48 12.03 -4.40
CA CYS A 64 -8.70 10.80 -4.42
C CYS A 64 -9.43 9.59 -3.84
N VAL A 65 -9.20 8.44 -4.45
CA VAL A 65 -9.56 7.12 -3.91
C VAL A 65 -8.44 6.59 -3.03
N ARG A 66 -8.79 6.10 -1.84
CA ARG A 66 -7.83 5.47 -0.90
C ARG A 66 -8.22 4.02 -0.68
N VAL A 67 -7.24 3.13 -0.74
CA VAL A 67 -7.47 1.69 -0.58
C VAL A 67 -6.57 1.16 0.51
N ALA A 68 -7.15 0.54 1.54
CA ALA A 68 -6.42 -0.18 2.56
C ALA A 68 -6.80 -1.66 2.57
N VAL A 69 -5.78 -2.53 2.59
CA VAL A 69 -5.95 -3.97 2.73
C VAL A 69 -5.08 -4.48 3.87
N THR A 70 -5.63 -5.39 4.67
CA THR A 70 -4.87 -6.11 5.70
C THR A 70 -5.06 -7.59 5.57
N GLY A 71 -4.04 -8.35 5.96
CA GLY A 71 -4.07 -9.80 5.93
C GLY A 71 -3.33 -10.45 7.08
N GLN A 72 -3.30 -11.77 7.03
CA GLN A 72 -2.56 -12.63 7.95
C GLN A 72 -1.98 -13.84 7.23
N TYR A 73 -0.91 -14.40 7.77
CA TYR A 73 -0.23 -15.57 7.24
C TYR A 73 -0.36 -16.75 8.20
N PRO A 74 -1.40 -17.58 8.08
CA PRO A 74 -1.59 -18.75 8.94
C PRO A 74 -0.47 -19.79 8.80
N ASN A 75 0.22 -19.79 7.65
CA ASN A 75 1.36 -20.63 7.36
C ASN A 75 2.67 -20.17 8.03
N GLY A 76 2.66 -19.08 8.79
CA GLY A 76 3.84 -18.51 9.44
C GLY A 76 4.78 -17.76 8.49
N PHE A 77 4.39 -17.53 7.23
CA PHE A 77 5.16 -16.71 6.31
C PHE A 77 5.26 -15.27 6.85
N ASN A 78 6.45 -14.69 6.74
CA ASN A 78 6.78 -13.43 7.38
C ASN A 78 6.89 -12.30 6.36
N GLY A 79 5.77 -12.03 5.66
CA GLY A 79 5.66 -11.03 4.60
C GLY A 79 4.91 -9.77 5.00
N ASP A 80 4.74 -8.88 4.03
CA ASP A 80 3.89 -7.70 4.17
C ASP A 80 2.43 -8.11 4.35
N ASP A 81 1.76 -7.48 5.30
CA ASP A 81 0.39 -7.81 5.70
C ASP A 81 -0.49 -6.56 5.87
N ARG A 82 0.04 -5.39 5.47
CA ARG A 82 -0.65 -4.11 5.36
C ARG A 82 -0.33 -3.50 4.01
N PHE A 83 -1.35 -3.06 3.31
CA PHE A 83 -1.24 -2.44 2.00
C PHE A 83 -2.09 -1.18 2.00
N LEU A 84 -1.56 -0.10 1.44
CA LEU A 84 -2.23 1.17 1.33
C LEU A 84 -1.91 1.80 -0.02
N ALA A 85 -2.91 2.33 -0.71
CA ALA A 85 -2.72 3.12 -1.92
C ALA A 85 -3.50 4.43 -1.84
N HIS A 86 -2.91 5.47 -2.42
CA HIS A 86 -3.52 6.78 -2.58
C HIS A 86 -3.57 7.11 -4.07
N ILE A 87 -4.76 7.07 -4.66
CA ILE A 87 -4.95 7.05 -6.11
C ILE A 87 -5.82 8.24 -6.49
N ALA A 88 -5.26 9.23 -7.19
CA ALA A 88 -6.06 10.26 -7.84
C ALA A 88 -6.50 9.80 -9.24
N GLU A 89 -7.57 10.39 -9.76
CA GLU A 89 -8.16 10.05 -11.05
C GLU A 89 -7.15 9.92 -12.19
N SER A 90 -7.45 8.96 -13.08
CA SER A 90 -6.91 8.63 -14.43
C SER A 90 -5.39 8.56 -14.64
N LYS A 91 -4.56 9.28 -13.87
CA LYS A 91 -3.11 9.43 -14.02
C LYS A 91 -2.30 8.46 -13.16
N HIS A 92 -2.90 7.83 -12.15
CA HIS A 92 -2.17 7.01 -11.17
C HIS A 92 -2.47 5.51 -11.24
N LYS A 93 -2.78 4.99 -12.44
CA LYS A 93 -3.00 3.55 -12.69
C LYS A 93 -1.85 2.67 -12.20
N ALA A 94 -0.62 3.19 -12.19
CA ALA A 94 0.54 2.48 -11.66
C ALA A 94 0.45 2.19 -10.15
N ALA A 95 -0.12 3.10 -9.36
CA ALA A 95 -0.31 2.88 -7.92
C ALA A 95 -1.33 1.77 -7.65
N LEU A 96 -2.44 1.78 -8.39
CA LEU A 96 -3.46 0.73 -8.32
C LEU A 96 -2.89 -0.63 -8.76
N GLN A 97 -2.15 -0.66 -9.87
CA GLN A 97 -1.52 -1.90 -10.35
C GLN A 97 -0.51 -2.43 -9.33
N GLY A 98 0.37 -1.58 -8.80
CA GLY A 98 1.35 -1.98 -7.79
C GLY A 98 0.71 -2.53 -6.52
N LEU A 99 -0.41 -1.94 -6.08
CA LEU A 99 -1.21 -2.47 -4.97
C LEU A 99 -1.74 -3.88 -5.30
N ILE A 100 -2.34 -4.06 -6.47
CA ILE A 100 -2.90 -5.35 -6.91
C ILE A 100 -1.82 -6.43 -6.95
N ASP A 101 -0.70 -6.14 -7.61
CA ASP A 101 0.42 -7.07 -7.73
C ASP A 101 0.98 -7.46 -6.35
N ALA A 102 1.03 -6.51 -5.41
CA ALA A 102 1.48 -6.76 -4.05
C ALA A 102 0.50 -7.67 -3.28
N ILE A 103 -0.81 -7.44 -3.40
CA ILE A 103 -1.84 -8.28 -2.77
C ILE A 103 -1.79 -9.70 -3.35
N GLU A 104 -1.73 -9.85 -4.67
CA GLU A 104 -1.69 -11.15 -5.34
C GLU A 104 -0.43 -11.93 -4.97
N ARG A 105 0.73 -11.27 -4.96
CA ARG A 105 1.99 -11.88 -4.50
C ARG A 105 1.90 -12.32 -3.04
N ALA A 106 1.33 -11.49 -2.17
CA ALA A 106 1.17 -11.82 -0.77
C ALA A 106 0.24 -13.04 -0.59
N LYS A 107 -0.87 -13.10 -1.33
CA LYS A 107 -1.78 -14.26 -1.37
C LYS A 107 -1.09 -15.51 -1.90
N GLY A 108 -0.26 -15.38 -2.95
CA GLY A 108 0.57 -16.48 -3.48
C GLY A 108 1.54 -17.04 -2.44
N ASN A 109 1.99 -16.21 -1.49
CA ASN A 109 2.80 -16.61 -0.33
C ASN A 109 1.96 -17.12 0.87
N GLY A 110 0.65 -17.31 0.68
CA GLY A 110 -0.26 -17.85 1.69
C GLY A 110 -0.93 -16.80 2.59
N MET A 111 -0.94 -15.52 2.19
CA MET A 111 -1.70 -14.51 2.91
C MET A 111 -3.20 -14.74 2.73
N GLN A 112 -3.94 -14.69 3.83
CA GLN A 112 -5.40 -14.55 3.83
C GLN A 112 -5.76 -13.10 4.10
N VAL A 113 -6.54 -12.50 3.21
CA VAL A 113 -7.05 -11.14 3.40
C VAL A 113 -8.07 -11.13 4.54
N ALA A 114 -7.94 -10.16 5.45
CA ALA A 114 -8.78 -10.03 6.64
C ALA A 114 -9.74 -8.83 6.55
N ARG A 115 -9.30 -7.72 5.96
CA ARG A 115 -10.12 -6.50 5.77
C ARG A 115 -9.72 -5.79 4.49
N VAL A 116 -10.70 -5.20 3.82
CA VAL A 116 -10.54 -4.31 2.66
C VAL A 116 -11.43 -3.09 2.87
N VAL A 117 -10.87 -1.89 2.81
CA VAL A 117 -11.60 -0.62 2.85
C VAL A 117 -11.21 0.21 1.63
N VAL A 118 -12.22 0.76 0.95
CA VAL A 118 -12.04 1.68 -0.18
C VAL A 118 -12.80 2.96 0.16
N VAL A 119 -12.11 4.08 0.22
CA VAL A 119 -12.71 5.41 0.39
C VAL A 119 -12.76 6.07 -0.98
N ILE A 120 -13.96 6.42 -1.46
CA ILE A 120 -14.22 6.98 -2.81
C ILE A 120 -14.82 8.38 -2.71
N LEU A 121 -14.50 9.24 -3.68
CA LEU A 121 -15.18 10.54 -3.80
C LEU A 121 -16.66 10.27 -4.16
N ALA A 122 -17.58 10.90 -3.41
CA ALA A 122 -19.00 10.91 -3.74
C ALA A 122 -19.25 11.90 -4.88
N THR A 123 -19.95 11.47 -5.92
CA THR A 123 -20.56 12.38 -6.89
C THR A 123 -21.61 13.21 -6.15
N GLY A 124 -21.34 14.51 -5.96
CA GLY A 124 -22.22 15.40 -5.21
C GLY A 124 -23.64 15.44 -5.80
N ASP A 125 -24.62 15.68 -4.95
CA ASP A 125 -26.07 15.75 -5.22
C ASP A 125 -26.53 16.92 -6.12
N GLY A 126 -25.59 17.61 -6.78
CA GLY A 126 -25.88 18.73 -7.67
C GLY A 126 -24.79 19.11 -8.67
N SER A 127 -23.65 18.40 -8.70
CA SER A 127 -22.72 18.48 -9.82
C SER A 127 -23.08 17.37 -10.79
N SER A 128 -23.18 17.69 -12.09
CA SER A 128 -23.47 16.71 -13.14
C SER A 128 -22.72 15.41 -12.84
N ALA A 129 -23.44 14.29 -12.77
CA ALA A 129 -22.87 12.96 -12.55
C ALA A 129 -21.60 12.85 -13.38
N ASP A 130 -20.45 12.92 -12.70
CA ASP A 130 -19.17 12.78 -13.36
C ASP A 130 -19.01 11.30 -13.63
N SER A 131 -19.52 10.87 -14.79
CA SER A 131 -19.47 9.47 -15.19
C SER A 131 -18.03 8.95 -15.25
N GLU A 132 -17.04 9.83 -15.47
CA GLU A 132 -15.63 9.42 -15.44
C GLU A 132 -15.19 9.08 -14.01
N GLN A 133 -15.63 9.87 -13.03
CA GLN A 133 -15.36 9.62 -11.60
C GLN A 133 -16.08 8.37 -11.09
N ASP A 134 -17.32 8.14 -11.51
CA ASP A 134 -18.09 6.94 -11.18
C ASP A 134 -17.44 5.68 -11.81
N ASP A 135 -17.09 5.73 -13.10
CA ASP A 135 -16.39 4.65 -13.79
C ASP A 135 -15.02 4.35 -13.14
N PHE A 136 -14.30 5.39 -12.72
CA PHE A 136 -13.04 5.25 -12.01
C PHE A 136 -13.21 4.61 -10.63
N ASN A 137 -14.23 5.04 -9.86
CA ASN A 137 -14.57 4.44 -8.57
C ASN A 137 -14.90 2.96 -8.73
N GLU A 138 -15.73 2.62 -9.73
CA GLU A 138 -16.08 1.23 -10.04
C GLU A 138 -14.88 0.39 -10.47
N ASP A 139 -13.99 0.90 -11.32
CA ASP A 139 -12.75 0.20 -11.72
C ASP A 139 -11.89 -0.13 -10.51
N VAL A 140 -11.65 0.84 -9.62
CA VAL A 140 -10.86 0.61 -8.40
C VAL A 140 -11.52 -0.45 -7.52
N ILE A 141 -12.83 -0.33 -7.26
CA ILE A 141 -13.57 -1.28 -6.41
C ILE A 141 -13.50 -2.69 -6.99
N ASN A 142 -13.76 -2.84 -8.28
CA ASN A 142 -13.79 -4.14 -8.96
C ASN A 142 -12.42 -4.80 -8.96
N ARG A 143 -11.37 -4.06 -9.28
CA ARG A 143 -10.00 -4.59 -9.31
C ARG A 143 -9.50 -4.98 -7.92
N VAL A 144 -9.77 -4.16 -6.92
CA VAL A 144 -9.42 -4.46 -5.52
C VAL A 144 -10.20 -5.67 -5.01
N ARG A 145 -11.50 -5.77 -5.31
CA ARG A 145 -12.33 -6.93 -4.97
C ARG A 145 -11.73 -8.22 -5.54
N ASN A 146 -11.37 -8.21 -6.82
CA ASN A 146 -10.81 -9.38 -7.51
C ASN A 146 -9.46 -9.79 -6.93
N ALA A 147 -8.54 -8.83 -6.76
CA ALA A 147 -7.22 -9.10 -6.18
C ALA A 147 -7.33 -9.63 -4.74
N ALA A 148 -8.17 -9.00 -3.91
CA ALA A 148 -8.36 -9.39 -2.52
C ALA A 148 -9.13 -10.72 -2.38
N GLY A 149 -10.03 -11.03 -3.32
CA GLY A 149 -10.99 -12.13 -3.19
C GLY A 149 -12.03 -11.88 -2.08
N MET A 150 -12.31 -10.60 -1.77
CA MET A 150 -13.20 -10.17 -0.70
C MET A 150 -13.93 -8.90 -1.13
N GLN A 151 -15.21 -8.77 -0.77
CA GLN A 151 -15.99 -7.56 -0.98
C GLN A 151 -15.43 -6.40 -0.13
N PRO A 152 -15.04 -5.27 -0.75
CA PRO A 152 -14.61 -4.09 0.00
C PRO A 152 -15.73 -3.46 0.83
N ASN A 153 -15.37 -2.92 1.99
CA ASN A 153 -16.17 -1.91 2.67
C ASN A 153 -15.92 -0.55 1.99
N VAL A 154 -16.93 -0.05 1.28
CA VAL A 154 -16.83 1.19 0.48
C VAL A 154 -17.39 2.35 1.30
N ILE A 155 -16.61 3.42 1.43
CA ILE A 155 -16.96 4.63 2.17
C ILE A 155 -16.92 5.80 1.19
N ALA A 156 -18.04 6.49 1.02
CA ALA A 156 -18.10 7.71 0.21
C ALA A 156 -17.69 8.92 1.04
N HIS A 157 -17.04 9.91 0.43
CA HIS A 157 -16.63 11.15 1.09
C HIS A 157 -16.74 12.37 0.17
N THR A 158 -16.81 13.56 0.75
CA THR A 158 -16.89 14.86 0.05
C THR A 158 -15.88 15.88 0.58
N GLU A 159 -14.99 15.45 1.49
CA GLU A 159 -14.08 16.30 2.24
C GLU A 159 -12.70 15.63 2.26
N ASP A 160 -11.65 16.38 2.61
CA ASP A 160 -10.33 15.80 2.78
C ASP A 160 -10.35 14.66 3.80
N TYR A 161 -9.68 13.56 3.46
CA TYR A 161 -9.76 12.32 4.22
C TYR A 161 -8.37 11.78 4.53
N LYS A 162 -8.19 11.35 5.77
CA LYS A 162 -7.03 10.58 6.21
C LYS A 162 -7.38 9.10 6.29
N MET A 163 -6.40 8.24 5.97
CA MET A 163 -6.50 6.80 6.14
C MET A 163 -5.18 6.25 6.68
N SER A 164 -5.26 5.33 7.64
CA SER A 164 -4.08 4.61 8.13
C SER A 164 -4.38 3.14 8.35
N VAL A 165 -3.33 2.34 8.25
CA VAL A 165 -3.30 0.95 8.69
C VAL A 165 -2.30 0.86 9.82
N GLU A 166 -2.82 0.66 11.03
CA GLU A 166 -2.03 0.65 12.26
C GLU A 166 -1.18 -0.62 12.40
N ALA A 167 -0.20 -0.60 13.30
CA ALA A 167 0.64 -1.75 13.62
C ALA A 167 -0.17 -2.98 14.10
N ASN A 168 -1.34 -2.79 14.69
CA ASN A 168 -2.26 -3.88 15.05
C ASN A 168 -3.22 -4.28 13.91
N LYS A 169 -3.00 -3.79 12.69
CA LYS A 169 -3.82 -4.02 11.47
C LYS A 169 -5.21 -3.39 11.51
N ARG A 170 -5.49 -2.52 12.49
CA ARG A 170 -6.71 -1.70 12.45
C ARG A 170 -6.60 -0.70 11.30
N ILE A 171 -7.65 -0.62 10.50
CA ILE A 171 -7.79 0.43 9.48
C ILE A 171 -8.56 1.58 10.11
N ASN A 172 -7.97 2.76 10.14
CA ASN A 172 -8.61 3.99 10.55
C ASN A 172 -8.83 4.87 9.32
N TYR A 173 -9.99 5.51 9.24
CA TYR A 173 -10.32 6.49 8.22
C TYR A 173 -11.28 7.51 8.82
N ALA A 174 -11.04 8.78 8.53
CA ALA A 174 -11.89 9.89 8.98
C ALA A 174 -11.66 11.11 8.10
N ALA A 175 -12.63 12.01 8.07
CA ALA A 175 -12.40 13.37 7.59
C ALA A 175 -11.25 14.02 8.37
N GLU A 176 -10.49 14.87 7.70
CA GLU A 176 -9.34 15.55 8.32
C GLU A 176 -9.73 16.56 9.40
#